data_AF-A0A924P3N1-F1
#
_entry.id   AF-A0A924P3N1-F1
#
_cell.length_a   1.000
_cell.length_b   1.000
_cell.length_c   1.000
_cell.angle_alpha   90.00
_cell.angle_beta   90.00
_cell.angle_gamma   90.00
#
_symmetry.space_group_name_H-M   'P 1'
#
loop_
_entity.id
_entity.type
_entity.pdbx_description
1 polymer ?
#
loop_
_entity_poly.entity_id
_entity_poly.type
_entity_poly.pdbx_seq_one_letter_code
_entity_poly.pdbx_strand_id
1 'polypeptide(L)'
;MKKQLNRSAGNLSIWRRRPAVIALPLIALALTVASALAHADSLSGPQLEELLVGASGDTTERCSIDYLKSLGWTIVPSVSGKLEINGGEPCQVDSIEDAKNAGALTLGLPTDVSSSELLQVLSQLPEIVKSRASRCAYKQKVSLAAKAALEKIQNNPNFVFTKKFLPLGFVDLGLFGGKRMGWQQMAAGKTLYQPRKSNSDSIESFYTKKAHLECAAGLQLAEYAIQYELYGRKDFDQAFTHAELSLGAWDIVNESDSATHGTHTGKTIEDPEAVESAKMGGKALVGRTGYLGNLYGEKFLDAPDDRGENLMIVSVDHEASESIVKAGGLAKFNAELLQVWKLNTQIKKDQDWLDKKNRKGGEASAAQARIEATAAQVESIYASDALFTQLQTYTHPFKEFKTFKEQSERLFSLNPRTPYSLLLYEDVVNEGLFERHANYMISQCVKAHPAAPTRILRPDPVATLAPVAPQLKVEPGVIAAPVLKTVEIAPLPSSVNEPDPIPQEESAEPSAIDSATQAVSSSLKTLNDYAAGIAKRYFK
;
A
#
# COMPACT_ATOMS: atom_id res chain seq x y z
N MET A 1 -37.64 -35.26 -31.27
CA MET A 1 -38.87 -35.39 -32.09
C MET A 1 -40.08 -35.30 -31.17
N LYS A 2 -40.88 -34.22 -31.27
CA LYS A 2 -42.35 -34.18 -31.53
C LYS A 2 -43.18 -35.08 -30.58
N LYS A 3 -44.19 -34.63 -29.83
CA LYS A 3 -45.29 -33.67 -30.12
C LYS A 3 -46.10 -33.46 -28.81
N GLN A 4 -46.50 -32.23 -28.43
CA GLN A 4 -47.86 -31.61 -28.60
C GLN A 4 -48.98 -32.21 -27.73
N LEU A 5 -49.99 -31.51 -27.18
CA LEU A 5 -50.40 -30.09 -27.07
C LEU A 5 -51.75 -30.04 -26.29
N ASN A 6 -52.17 -28.81 -25.95
CA ASN A 6 -53.55 -28.28 -25.85
C ASN A 6 -54.32 -28.50 -24.53
N ARG A 7 -55.19 -27.59 -24.07
CA ARG A 7 -55.51 -26.15 -24.29
C ARG A 7 -56.77 -25.91 -23.43
N SER A 8 -56.95 -24.75 -22.82
CA SER A 8 -58.20 -23.97 -22.92
C SER A 8 -58.07 -22.61 -22.26
N ALA A 9 -58.69 -21.63 -22.90
CA ALA A 9 -58.77 -20.22 -22.55
C ALA A 9 -60.25 -19.80 -22.58
N GLY A 10 -60.58 -18.70 -21.89
CA GLY A 10 -61.82 -17.92 -22.03
C GLY A 10 -61.85 -16.79 -21.00
N ASN A 11 -61.63 -15.53 -21.40
CA ASN A 11 -62.63 -14.46 -21.72
C ASN A 11 -63.42 -13.92 -20.51
N LEU A 12 -63.86 -12.66 -20.38
CA LEU A 12 -63.57 -11.29 -20.88
C LEU A 12 -64.71 -10.41 -20.26
N SER A 13 -64.45 -9.18 -19.76
CA SER A 13 -65.34 -7.97 -19.78
C SER A 13 -65.03 -6.99 -18.61
N ILE A 14 -64.50 -5.78 -18.88
CA ILE A 14 -65.16 -4.47 -19.12
C ILE A 14 -65.97 -3.92 -17.93
N TRP A 15 -65.46 -2.85 -17.28
CA TRP A 15 -66.25 -1.72 -16.76
C TRP A 15 -65.43 -0.41 -16.80
N ARG A 16 -66.06 0.66 -17.30
CA ARG A 16 -65.56 2.05 -17.37
C ARG A 16 -65.92 2.81 -16.08
N ARG A 17 -65.07 3.76 -15.65
CA ARG A 17 -65.39 5.12 -15.15
C ARG A 17 -64.09 5.94 -14.94
N ARG A 18 -64.12 7.24 -15.27
CA ARG A 18 -63.10 8.32 -15.05
C ARG A 18 -63.83 9.49 -14.33
N PRO A 19 -63.19 10.63 -13.94
CA PRO A 19 -61.94 10.90 -13.18
C PRO A 19 -62.11 12.02 -12.10
N ALA A 20 -61.09 12.32 -11.28
CA ALA A 20 -60.88 13.63 -10.60
C ALA A 20 -59.39 13.70 -10.10
N VAL A 21 -58.50 14.46 -10.73
CA VAL A 21 -58.08 15.85 -10.39
C VAL A 21 -57.62 16.01 -8.92
N ILE A 22 -56.31 15.83 -8.67
CA ILE A 22 -55.44 16.54 -7.70
C ILE A 22 -54.00 16.16 -8.11
N ALA A 23 -53.32 16.97 -8.92
CA ALA A 23 -51.88 16.78 -9.21
C ALA A 23 -51.20 18.03 -9.81
N LEU A 24 -51.69 19.24 -9.49
CA LEU A 24 -51.17 20.48 -10.07
C LEU A 24 -50.23 21.32 -9.18
N PRO A 25 -50.17 21.21 -7.84
CA PRO A 25 -49.20 22.01 -7.07
C PRO A 25 -47.81 21.36 -6.94
N LEU A 26 -47.68 20.04 -7.13
CA LEU A 26 -46.39 19.33 -7.03
C LEU A 26 -45.52 19.47 -8.30
N ILE A 27 -46.14 19.65 -9.46
CA ILE A 27 -45.42 19.85 -10.73
C ILE A 27 -44.82 21.27 -10.80
N ALA A 28 -45.48 22.27 -10.22
CA ALA A 28 -44.98 23.64 -10.19
C ALA A 28 -43.75 23.80 -9.26
N LEU A 29 -43.68 23.06 -8.14
CA LEU A 29 -42.52 23.05 -7.24
C LEU A 29 -41.33 22.27 -7.83
N ALA A 30 -41.61 21.20 -8.57
CA ALA A 30 -40.57 20.46 -9.31
C ALA A 30 -39.99 21.27 -10.48
N LEU A 31 -40.79 22.10 -11.14
CA LEU A 31 -40.35 22.97 -12.25
C LEU A 31 -39.57 24.19 -11.78
N THR A 32 -39.82 24.73 -10.58
CA THR A 32 -39.02 25.84 -10.03
C THR A 32 -37.67 25.37 -9.47
N VAL A 33 -37.60 24.18 -8.87
CA VAL A 33 -36.32 23.56 -8.48
C VAL A 33 -35.50 23.14 -9.71
N ALA A 34 -36.14 22.61 -10.75
CA ALA A 34 -35.46 22.30 -12.02
C ALA A 34 -34.99 23.56 -12.77
N SER A 35 -35.69 24.69 -12.64
CA SER A 35 -35.29 25.97 -13.26
C SER A 35 -34.18 26.68 -12.49
N ALA A 36 -34.08 26.49 -11.16
CA ALA A 36 -32.96 26.98 -10.36
C ALA A 36 -31.67 26.16 -10.59
N LEU A 37 -31.80 24.86 -10.91
CA LEU A 37 -30.69 24.01 -11.36
C LEU A 37 -30.29 24.23 -12.84
N ALA A 38 -31.13 24.89 -13.63
CA ALA A 38 -30.88 25.16 -15.05
C ALA A 38 -30.30 26.56 -15.34
N HIS A 39 -30.13 27.42 -14.32
CA HIS A 39 -29.51 28.76 -14.46
C HIS A 39 -28.25 28.93 -13.61
N ALA A 40 -27.78 27.88 -12.93
CA ALA A 40 -26.36 27.75 -12.70
C ALA A 40 -25.77 27.36 -14.05
N ASP A 41 -25.36 28.35 -14.85
CA ASP A 41 -24.54 28.10 -16.03
C ASP A 41 -23.34 27.28 -15.56
N SER A 42 -23.43 25.98 -15.84
CA SER A 42 -22.44 25.01 -15.45
C SER A 42 -21.15 25.44 -16.12
N LEU A 43 -20.17 25.89 -15.35
CA LEU A 43 -18.82 25.96 -15.82
C LEU A 43 -18.45 24.52 -16.24
N SER A 44 -18.50 24.29 -17.54
CA SER A 44 -18.16 23.01 -18.14
C SER A 44 -16.72 22.67 -17.76
N GLY A 45 -16.35 21.38 -17.68
CA GLY A 45 -14.96 20.96 -17.42
C GLY A 45 -13.87 21.78 -18.14
N PRO A 46 -14.05 22.20 -19.41
CA PRO A 46 -13.14 23.10 -20.12
C PRO A 46 -12.91 24.46 -19.45
N GLN A 47 -13.94 25.07 -18.84
CA GLN A 47 -13.83 26.38 -18.20
C GLN A 47 -13.12 26.31 -16.85
N LEU A 48 -13.26 25.20 -16.12
CA LEU A 48 -12.45 24.95 -14.93
C LEU A 48 -10.98 24.72 -15.29
N GLU A 49 -10.70 24.01 -16.39
CA GLU A 49 -9.33 23.86 -16.89
C GLU A 49 -8.74 25.19 -17.38
N GLU A 50 -9.53 26.05 -18.03
CA GLU A 50 -9.11 27.38 -18.46
C GLU A 50 -8.87 28.32 -17.26
N LEU A 51 -9.68 28.23 -16.20
CA LEU A 51 -9.47 28.93 -14.93
C LEU A 51 -8.19 28.44 -14.22
N LEU A 52 -7.96 27.13 -14.19
CA LEU A 52 -6.75 26.56 -13.62
C LEU A 52 -5.51 26.97 -14.42
N VAL A 53 -5.58 26.98 -15.76
CA VAL A 53 -4.48 27.43 -16.62
C VAL A 53 -4.26 28.94 -16.53
N GLY A 54 -5.32 29.74 -16.35
CA GLY A 54 -5.24 31.19 -16.24
C GLY A 54 -4.82 31.70 -14.86
N ALA A 55 -5.15 30.99 -13.79
CA ALA A 55 -4.84 31.37 -12.41
C ALA A 55 -3.59 30.69 -11.84
N SER A 56 -3.28 29.44 -12.25
CA SER A 56 -2.00 28.81 -11.92
C SER A 56 -0.93 29.33 -12.87
N GLY A 57 -0.35 30.49 -12.52
CA GLY A 57 0.90 30.94 -13.12
C GLY A 57 2.07 29.98 -12.83
N ASP A 58 1.88 29.01 -11.93
CA ASP A 58 2.83 27.96 -11.58
C ASP A 58 2.33 26.60 -12.09
N THR A 59 3.17 25.96 -12.90
CA THR A 59 2.94 24.65 -13.50
C THR A 59 2.72 23.55 -12.45
N THR A 60 3.20 23.74 -11.23
CA THR A 60 3.22 22.72 -10.16
C THR A 60 1.82 22.39 -9.65
N GLU A 61 0.94 23.38 -9.47
CA GLU A 61 -0.43 23.21 -8.99
C GLU A 61 -1.26 22.44 -10.02
N ARG A 62 -1.16 22.82 -11.30
CA ARG A 62 -1.80 22.10 -12.40
C ARG A 62 -1.36 20.64 -12.44
N CYS A 63 -0.05 20.39 -12.35
CA CYS A 63 0.48 19.03 -12.34
C CYS A 63 0.08 18.23 -11.09
N SER A 64 -0.12 18.90 -9.95
CA SER A 64 -0.68 18.27 -8.75
C SER A 64 -2.13 17.84 -8.96
N ILE A 65 -2.94 18.67 -9.62
CA ILE A 65 -4.32 18.33 -10.00
C ILE A 65 -4.34 17.14 -10.97
N ASP A 66 -3.47 17.14 -11.99
CA ASP A 66 -3.38 16.02 -12.93
C ASP A 66 -2.94 14.72 -12.23
N TYR A 67 -2.04 14.81 -11.26
CA TYR A 67 -1.69 13.67 -10.41
C TYR A 67 -2.87 13.16 -9.58
N LEU A 68 -3.64 14.05 -8.94
CA LEU A 68 -4.85 13.69 -8.20
C LEU A 68 -5.89 13.03 -9.11
N LYS A 69 -6.15 13.60 -10.29
CA LYS A 69 -7.03 12.98 -11.31
C LYS A 69 -6.54 11.58 -11.67
N SER A 70 -5.23 11.39 -11.82
CA SER A 70 -4.66 10.08 -12.09
C SER A 70 -4.98 9.07 -10.99
N LEU A 71 -5.03 9.48 -9.72
CA LEU A 71 -5.41 8.63 -8.59
C LEU A 71 -6.93 8.36 -8.51
N GLY A 72 -7.73 8.99 -9.37
CA GLY A 72 -9.18 8.83 -9.41
C GLY A 72 -9.95 9.99 -8.78
N TRP A 73 -9.27 11.06 -8.34
CA TRP A 73 -9.96 12.24 -7.85
C TRP A 73 -10.78 12.91 -8.96
N THR A 74 -12.03 13.24 -8.63
CA THR A 74 -12.91 14.02 -9.49
C THR A 74 -12.82 15.48 -9.07
N ILE A 75 -12.47 16.35 -10.01
CA ILE A 75 -12.32 17.79 -9.75
C ILE A 75 -13.57 18.48 -10.29
N VAL A 76 -14.27 19.21 -9.42
CA VAL A 76 -15.56 19.84 -9.73
C VAL A 76 -15.59 21.29 -9.25
N PRO A 77 -16.47 22.14 -9.80
CA PRO A 77 -16.79 23.42 -9.17
C PRO A 77 -17.37 23.21 -7.77
N SER A 78 -16.91 24.01 -6.81
CA SER A 78 -17.40 24.01 -5.44
C SER A 78 -18.80 24.60 -5.37
N VAL A 79 -19.71 23.93 -4.64
CA VAL A 79 -21.07 24.42 -4.44
C VAL A 79 -21.11 25.54 -3.39
N SER A 80 -20.26 25.47 -2.37
CA SER A 80 -20.17 26.50 -1.32
C SER A 80 -19.32 27.72 -1.69
N GLY A 81 -18.68 27.72 -2.88
CA GLY A 81 -17.71 28.74 -3.26
C GLY A 81 -16.42 28.71 -2.44
N LYS A 82 -16.13 27.58 -1.76
CA LYS A 82 -14.91 27.34 -0.97
C LYS A 82 -14.24 26.04 -1.37
N LEU A 83 -13.01 25.80 -0.93
CA LEU A 83 -12.37 24.49 -1.12
C LEU A 83 -13.17 23.40 -0.39
N GLU A 84 -13.62 22.39 -1.14
CA GLU A 84 -14.35 21.23 -0.63
C GLU A 84 -13.53 19.96 -0.90
N ILE A 85 -13.18 19.22 0.15
CA ILE A 85 -12.40 17.99 0.03
C ILE A 85 -13.26 16.86 0.58
N ASN A 86 -13.70 15.96 -0.30
CA ASN A 86 -14.32 14.70 0.10
C ASN A 86 -13.38 13.54 -0.24
N GLY A 87 -12.47 13.22 0.67
CA GLY A 87 -11.52 12.12 0.47
C GLY A 87 -12.16 10.74 0.59
N GLY A 88 -13.17 10.58 1.44
CA GLY A 88 -13.75 9.28 1.83
C GLY A 88 -12.71 8.28 2.35
N GLU A 89 -13.02 6.98 2.25
CA GLU A 89 -12.17 5.88 2.74
C GLU A 89 -11.87 4.85 1.64
N PRO A 90 -11.04 5.19 0.62
CA PRO A 90 -10.81 4.30 -0.52
C PRO A 90 -10.18 2.95 -0.15
N CYS A 91 -9.52 2.83 1.00
CA CYS A 91 -8.95 1.56 1.46
C CYS A 91 -9.99 0.56 2.02
N GLN A 92 -11.24 0.99 2.24
CA GLN A 92 -12.30 0.14 2.79
C GLN A 92 -13.18 -0.50 1.72
N VAL A 93 -13.05 -0.07 0.46
CA VAL A 93 -13.82 -0.57 -0.68
C VAL A 93 -12.92 -1.30 -1.68
N ASP A 94 -13.53 -2.07 -2.59
CA ASP A 94 -12.79 -2.95 -3.49
C ASP A 94 -12.12 -2.25 -4.67
N SER A 95 -12.72 -1.15 -5.16
CA SER A 95 -12.24 -0.42 -6.32
C SER A 95 -12.28 1.11 -6.15
N ILE A 96 -11.58 1.84 -7.01
CA ILE A 96 -11.63 3.31 -7.06
C ILE A 96 -13.00 3.76 -7.55
N GLU A 97 -13.60 3.00 -8.46
CA GLU A 97 -14.96 3.20 -8.94
C GLU A 97 -15.97 3.13 -7.79
N ASP A 98 -15.86 2.15 -6.90
CA ASP A 98 -16.72 2.05 -5.71
C ASP A 98 -16.54 3.24 -4.78
N ALA A 99 -15.29 3.67 -4.55
CA ALA A 99 -15.00 4.87 -3.75
C ALA A 99 -15.69 6.11 -4.36
N LYS A 100 -15.57 6.30 -5.67
CA LYS A 100 -16.20 7.42 -6.39
C LYS A 100 -17.73 7.33 -6.37
N ASN A 101 -18.30 6.14 -6.51
CA ASN A 101 -19.74 5.91 -6.41
C ASN A 101 -20.28 6.24 -5.01
N ALA A 102 -19.46 6.07 -3.97
CA ALA A 102 -19.75 6.53 -2.60
C ALA A 102 -19.51 8.03 -2.38
N GLY A 103 -19.16 8.78 -3.43
CA GLY A 103 -18.88 10.22 -3.38
C GLY A 103 -17.48 10.59 -2.88
N ALA A 104 -16.62 9.61 -2.61
CA ALA A 104 -15.24 9.83 -2.19
C ALA A 104 -14.38 10.37 -3.35
N LEU A 105 -13.13 10.74 -3.04
CA LEU A 105 -12.16 11.25 -3.99
C LEU A 105 -12.72 12.41 -4.83
N THR A 106 -13.36 13.39 -4.20
CA THR A 106 -13.88 14.59 -4.87
C THR A 106 -13.22 15.86 -4.32
N LEU A 107 -12.75 16.71 -5.21
CA LEU A 107 -12.19 18.03 -4.91
C LEU A 107 -13.04 19.12 -5.56
N GLY A 108 -13.78 19.85 -4.74
CA GLY A 108 -14.53 21.04 -5.15
C GLY A 108 -13.65 22.28 -5.09
N LEU A 109 -13.41 22.91 -6.24
CA LEU A 109 -12.63 24.15 -6.35
C LEU A 109 -13.56 25.36 -6.50
N PRO A 110 -13.33 26.46 -5.78
CA PRO A 110 -14.11 27.68 -5.97
C PRO A 110 -13.83 28.29 -7.35
N THR A 111 -14.90 28.64 -8.08
CA THR A 111 -14.80 29.23 -9.43
C THR A 111 -14.98 30.73 -9.44
N ASP A 112 -15.65 31.29 -8.42
CA ASP A 112 -16.06 32.70 -8.36
C ASP A 112 -15.21 33.50 -7.35
N VAL A 113 -13.90 33.26 -7.35
CA VAL A 113 -12.93 33.88 -6.44
C VAL A 113 -11.85 34.64 -7.20
N SER A 114 -11.21 35.61 -6.54
CA SER A 114 -10.07 36.32 -7.13
C SER A 114 -8.89 35.39 -7.38
N SER A 115 -7.99 35.75 -8.31
CA SER A 115 -6.78 34.95 -8.59
C SER A 115 -5.91 34.74 -7.34
N SER A 116 -5.83 35.72 -6.44
CA SER A 116 -5.09 35.59 -5.17
C SER A 116 -5.73 34.59 -4.21
N GLU A 117 -7.06 34.57 -4.12
CA GLU A 117 -7.79 33.61 -3.29
C GLU A 117 -7.69 32.19 -3.87
N LEU A 118 -7.76 32.07 -5.20
CA LEU A 118 -7.57 30.79 -5.87
C LEU A 118 -6.16 30.25 -5.65
N LEU A 119 -5.11 31.08 -5.73
CA LEU A 119 -3.75 30.67 -5.40
C LEU A 119 -3.61 30.19 -3.94
N GLN A 120 -4.26 30.88 -3.00
CA GLN A 120 -4.29 30.42 -1.60
C GLN A 120 -4.98 29.06 -1.46
N VAL A 121 -6.05 28.81 -2.20
CA VAL A 121 -6.72 27.50 -2.23
C VAL A 121 -5.81 26.43 -2.84
N LEU A 122 -5.16 26.73 -3.97
CA LEU A 122 -4.29 25.78 -4.67
C LEU A 122 -3.02 25.45 -3.87
N SER A 123 -2.56 26.35 -2.99
CA SER A 123 -1.44 26.08 -2.08
C SER A 123 -1.67 24.88 -1.13
N GLN A 124 -2.91 24.42 -0.99
CA GLN A 124 -3.26 23.24 -0.18
C GLN A 124 -3.13 21.91 -0.95
N LEU A 125 -2.94 21.95 -2.27
CA LEU A 125 -2.82 20.75 -3.11
C LEU A 125 -1.73 19.77 -2.66
N PRO A 126 -0.53 20.19 -2.23
CA PRO A 126 0.49 19.26 -1.73
C PRO A 126 0.01 18.40 -0.57
N GLU A 127 -0.81 18.96 0.33
CA GLU A 127 -1.38 18.21 1.47
C GLU A 127 -2.51 17.27 1.03
N ILE A 128 -3.30 17.65 0.02
CA ILE A 128 -4.32 16.78 -0.58
C ILE A 128 -3.67 15.61 -1.31
N VAL A 129 -2.59 15.86 -2.04
CA VAL A 129 -1.76 14.83 -2.67
C VAL A 129 -1.25 13.86 -1.62
N LYS A 130 -0.79 14.34 -0.46
CA LYS A 130 -0.27 13.48 0.62
C LYS A 130 -1.34 12.90 1.55
N SER A 131 -2.61 13.27 1.36
CA SER A 131 -3.71 12.86 2.23
C SER A 131 -3.88 11.34 2.30
N ARG A 132 -4.49 10.86 3.39
CA ARG A 132 -4.84 9.45 3.57
C ARG A 132 -5.65 8.89 2.39
N ALA A 133 -6.61 9.67 1.87
CA ALA A 133 -7.41 9.26 0.72
C ALA A 133 -6.56 9.04 -0.54
N SER A 134 -5.62 9.95 -0.83
CA SER A 134 -4.69 9.82 -1.95
C SER A 134 -3.72 8.63 -1.79
N ARG A 135 -3.23 8.38 -0.57
CA ARG A 135 -2.42 7.19 -0.27
C ARG A 135 -3.21 5.90 -0.50
N CYS A 136 -4.45 5.84 -0.03
CA CYS A 136 -5.33 4.71 -0.25
C CYS A 136 -5.66 4.50 -1.74
N ALA A 137 -5.90 5.57 -2.48
CA ALA A 137 -6.11 5.49 -3.91
C ALA A 137 -4.86 4.97 -4.66
N TYR A 138 -3.66 5.38 -4.23
CA TYR A 138 -2.40 4.83 -4.71
C TYR A 138 -2.26 3.33 -4.35
N LYS A 139 -2.66 2.89 -3.15
CA LYS A 139 -2.65 1.47 -2.77
C LYS A 139 -3.49 0.60 -3.70
N GLN A 140 -4.63 1.10 -4.16
CA GLN A 140 -5.43 0.38 -5.14
C GLN A 140 -4.72 0.24 -6.49
N LYS A 141 -3.99 1.26 -6.95
CA LYS A 141 -3.12 1.11 -8.13
C LYS A 141 -2.00 0.10 -7.90
N VAL A 142 -1.38 0.12 -6.73
CA VAL A 142 -0.35 -0.85 -6.32
C VAL A 142 -0.90 -2.27 -6.38
N SER A 143 -2.14 -2.48 -5.92
CA SER A 143 -2.83 -3.78 -6.01
C SER A 143 -2.92 -4.30 -7.44
N LEU A 144 -3.38 -3.46 -8.37
CA LEU A 144 -3.48 -3.81 -9.79
C LEU A 144 -2.11 -4.11 -10.41
N ALA A 145 -1.10 -3.30 -10.08
CA ALA A 145 0.27 -3.49 -10.53
C ALA A 145 0.91 -4.76 -9.94
N ALA A 146 0.66 -5.07 -8.67
CA ALA A 146 1.12 -6.30 -8.02
C ALA A 146 0.53 -7.53 -8.69
N LYS A 147 -0.78 -7.53 -8.93
CA LYS A 147 -1.41 -8.62 -9.67
C LYS A 147 -0.79 -8.80 -11.05
N ALA A 148 -0.65 -7.72 -11.83
CA ALA A 148 -0.07 -7.76 -13.16
C ALA A 148 1.39 -8.25 -13.18
N ALA A 149 2.24 -7.72 -12.30
CA ALA A 149 3.66 -8.09 -12.21
C ALA A 149 3.84 -9.55 -11.79
N LEU A 150 3.13 -9.95 -10.73
CA LEU A 150 3.29 -11.26 -10.11
C LEU A 150 2.69 -12.37 -10.96
N GLU A 151 1.57 -12.13 -11.65
CA GLU A 151 1.05 -13.06 -12.66
C GLU A 151 2.08 -13.28 -13.78
N LYS A 152 2.76 -12.23 -14.27
CA LYS A 152 3.83 -12.39 -15.29
C LYS A 152 5.00 -13.21 -14.77
N ILE A 153 5.42 -13.02 -13.52
CA ILE A 153 6.50 -13.81 -12.90
C ILE A 153 6.06 -15.28 -12.73
N GLN A 154 4.86 -15.51 -12.20
CA GLN A 154 4.32 -16.85 -11.97
C GLN A 154 4.09 -17.63 -13.27
N ASN A 155 3.67 -16.93 -14.33
CA ASN A 155 3.46 -17.51 -15.66
C ASN A 155 4.77 -17.80 -16.40
N ASN A 156 5.94 -17.38 -15.89
CA ASN A 156 7.22 -17.76 -16.46
C ASN A 156 7.56 -19.22 -16.06
N PRO A 157 7.49 -20.20 -16.98
CA PRO A 157 7.77 -21.60 -16.65
C PRO A 157 9.23 -21.85 -16.26
N ASN A 158 10.13 -20.92 -16.62
CA ASN A 158 11.57 -21.01 -16.38
C ASN A 158 12.01 -20.23 -15.12
N PHE A 159 11.09 -19.56 -14.43
CA PHE A 159 11.35 -18.93 -13.16
C PHE A 159 11.12 -19.94 -12.03
N VAL A 160 12.12 -20.10 -11.16
CA VAL A 160 12.06 -21.06 -10.05
C VAL A 160 12.50 -20.35 -8.78
N PHE A 161 11.66 -20.36 -7.77
CA PHE A 161 12.14 -20.06 -6.44
C PHE A 161 12.77 -21.31 -5.81
N THR A 162 13.92 -21.16 -5.17
CA THR A 162 14.69 -22.28 -4.57
C THR A 162 14.62 -22.28 -3.05
N LYS A 163 14.44 -23.46 -2.45
CA LYS A 163 14.40 -23.66 -0.98
C LYS A 163 15.77 -23.71 -0.32
N LYS A 164 16.79 -24.09 -1.07
CA LYS A 164 18.16 -24.19 -0.55
C LYS A 164 18.91 -22.92 -0.89
N PHE A 165 19.78 -22.48 0.03
CA PHE A 165 20.92 -21.62 -0.31
C PHE A 165 21.47 -22.12 -1.64
N LEU A 166 21.35 -21.30 -2.68
CA LEU A 166 21.96 -21.69 -3.94
C LEU A 166 23.44 -21.87 -3.62
N PRO A 167 24.14 -22.85 -4.21
CA PRO A 167 25.59 -22.91 -4.11
C PRO A 167 26.26 -21.61 -4.60
N LEU A 168 25.50 -20.73 -5.27
CA LEU A 168 25.87 -19.41 -5.78
C LEU A 168 25.23 -18.23 -5.01
N GLY A 169 24.54 -18.44 -3.88
CA GLY A 169 23.95 -17.39 -3.02
C GLY A 169 22.44 -17.27 -3.03
N PHE A 170 21.91 -16.04 -2.97
CA PHE A 170 20.47 -15.73 -2.98
C PHE A 170 19.89 -15.57 -4.39
N VAL A 171 20.75 -15.40 -5.39
CA VAL A 171 20.40 -15.11 -6.78
C VAL A 171 21.25 -15.99 -7.69
N ASP A 172 20.62 -16.85 -8.50
CA ASP A 172 21.26 -17.64 -9.53
C ASP A 172 20.59 -17.39 -10.88
N LEU A 173 21.25 -16.60 -11.71
CA LEU A 173 20.82 -16.30 -13.07
C LEU A 173 21.49 -17.25 -14.09
N GLY A 174 22.25 -18.26 -13.66
CA GLY A 174 22.98 -19.18 -14.51
C GLY A 174 24.21 -18.58 -15.21
N LEU A 175 24.99 -19.44 -15.86
CA LEU A 175 26.22 -19.05 -16.55
C LEU A 175 25.91 -18.05 -17.70
N PHE A 176 26.43 -16.83 -17.57
CA PHE A 176 26.13 -15.66 -18.42
C PHE A 176 24.68 -15.15 -18.38
N GLY A 177 23.80 -15.73 -17.58
CA GLY A 177 22.39 -15.31 -17.60
C GLY A 177 22.18 -13.95 -16.97
N GLY A 178 22.98 -13.55 -15.96
CA GLY A 178 22.99 -12.16 -15.47
C GLY A 178 23.18 -11.15 -16.61
N LYS A 179 24.24 -11.29 -17.41
CA LYS A 179 24.48 -10.42 -18.59
C LYS A 179 23.33 -10.46 -19.60
N ARG A 180 22.75 -11.64 -19.87
CA ARG A 180 21.61 -11.81 -20.80
C ARG A 180 20.32 -11.23 -20.26
N MET A 181 20.17 -11.20 -18.95
CA MET A 181 19.03 -10.64 -18.24
C MET A 181 19.20 -9.16 -17.94
N GLY A 182 20.35 -8.55 -18.28
CA GLY A 182 20.62 -7.14 -17.99
C GLY A 182 21.15 -6.87 -16.59
N TRP A 183 21.47 -7.90 -15.81
CA TRP A 183 21.99 -7.79 -14.44
C TRP A 183 23.51 -7.97 -14.39
N GLN A 184 24.15 -7.29 -13.44
CA GLN A 184 25.55 -7.43 -13.10
C GLN A 184 25.72 -7.66 -11.60
N GLN A 185 26.72 -8.46 -11.24
CA GLN A 185 27.11 -8.68 -9.86
C GLN A 185 28.10 -7.58 -9.43
N MET A 186 27.87 -6.94 -8.28
CA MET A 186 28.59 -5.71 -7.89
C MET A 186 29.87 -5.92 -7.07
N ALA A 187 30.08 -7.07 -6.41
CA ALA A 187 31.33 -7.38 -5.73
C ALA A 187 31.66 -8.88 -5.73
N ALA A 188 32.94 -9.23 -5.79
CA ALA A 188 33.40 -10.60 -5.61
C ALA A 188 33.20 -11.01 -4.14
N GLY A 189 32.32 -11.98 -3.88
CA GLY A 189 32.02 -12.50 -2.54
C GLY A 189 30.71 -12.01 -1.92
N LYS A 190 30.12 -10.91 -2.42
CA LYS A 190 28.75 -10.48 -2.07
C LYS A 190 27.83 -10.76 -3.28
N THR A 191 26.77 -11.53 -3.10
CA THR A 191 25.80 -11.87 -4.16
C THR A 191 24.76 -10.77 -4.33
N LEU A 192 25.22 -9.53 -4.51
CA LEU A 192 24.40 -8.38 -4.83
C LEU A 192 24.37 -8.20 -6.35
N TYR A 193 23.17 -8.15 -6.90
CA TYR A 193 22.92 -7.91 -8.32
C TYR A 193 22.20 -6.59 -8.53
N GLN A 194 22.62 -5.86 -9.57
CA GLN A 194 21.99 -4.62 -10.02
C GLN A 194 21.82 -4.62 -11.54
N PRO A 195 20.88 -3.85 -12.09
CA PRO A 195 20.81 -3.59 -13.52
C PRO A 195 22.12 -3.02 -14.06
N ARG A 196 22.44 -3.41 -15.29
CA ARG A 196 23.63 -2.98 -16.01
C ARG A 196 23.35 -1.86 -17.01
N LYS A 197 22.14 -1.80 -17.56
CA LYS A 197 21.79 -0.88 -18.66
C LYS A 197 20.41 -0.24 -18.52
N SER A 198 19.35 -1.04 -18.59
CA SER A 198 17.98 -0.55 -18.45
C SER A 198 17.35 -1.32 -17.30
N ASN A 199 16.75 -0.60 -16.35
CA ASN A 199 16.06 -1.20 -15.21
C ASN A 199 14.87 -2.01 -15.72
N SER A 200 14.11 -1.43 -16.63
CA SER A 200 12.94 -2.05 -17.23
C SER A 200 13.28 -3.33 -17.99
N ASP A 201 14.31 -3.33 -18.85
CA ASP A 201 14.79 -4.56 -19.50
C ASP A 201 15.22 -5.63 -18.49
N SER A 202 15.79 -5.19 -17.36
CA SER A 202 16.27 -6.08 -16.31
C SER A 202 15.12 -6.73 -15.56
N ILE A 203 14.03 -6.01 -15.31
CA ILE A 203 12.78 -6.55 -14.73
C ILE A 203 12.06 -7.46 -15.72
N GLU A 204 11.79 -6.99 -16.94
CA GLU A 204 11.08 -7.77 -17.99
C GLU A 204 11.76 -9.10 -18.29
N SER A 205 13.08 -9.17 -18.10
CA SER A 205 13.84 -10.39 -18.25
C SER A 205 13.32 -11.53 -17.35
N PHE A 206 12.83 -11.24 -16.15
CA PHE A 206 12.28 -12.24 -15.23
C PHE A 206 10.91 -12.75 -15.64
N TYR A 207 10.20 -12.08 -16.54
CA TYR A 207 8.91 -12.55 -17.05
C TYR A 207 9.05 -13.66 -18.10
N THR A 208 10.24 -13.86 -18.67
CA THR A 208 10.42 -14.78 -19.80
C THR A 208 11.67 -15.65 -19.74
N LYS A 209 12.73 -15.18 -19.07
CA LYS A 209 14.03 -15.86 -19.04
C LYS A 209 14.15 -16.76 -17.82
N LYS A 210 15.08 -17.70 -17.89
CA LYS A 210 15.39 -18.60 -16.79
C LYS A 210 16.08 -17.84 -15.65
N ALA A 211 15.54 -17.96 -14.44
CA ALA A 211 16.16 -17.42 -13.24
C ALA A 211 15.75 -18.22 -12.01
N HIS A 212 16.70 -18.37 -11.09
CA HIS A 212 16.46 -18.99 -9.79
C HIS A 212 16.73 -17.98 -8.67
N LEU A 213 15.73 -17.71 -7.84
CA LEU A 213 15.87 -16.78 -6.71
C LEU A 213 15.52 -17.48 -5.39
N GLU A 214 16.22 -17.11 -4.33
CA GLU A 214 15.82 -17.39 -2.95
C GLU A 214 14.59 -16.50 -2.59
N CYS A 215 13.79 -16.89 -1.59
CA CYS A 215 12.55 -16.20 -1.25
C CYS A 215 12.72 -14.70 -0.96
N ALA A 216 13.81 -14.30 -0.29
CA ALA A 216 14.11 -12.89 -0.02
C ALA A 216 14.36 -12.08 -1.31
N ALA A 217 15.23 -12.59 -2.19
CA ALA A 217 15.55 -11.93 -3.45
C ALA A 217 14.34 -11.89 -4.41
N GLY A 218 13.46 -12.89 -4.35
CA GLY A 218 12.24 -12.85 -5.14
C GLY A 218 11.18 -11.89 -4.60
N LEU A 219 11.13 -11.61 -3.30
CA LEU A 219 10.31 -10.49 -2.78
C LEU A 219 10.85 -9.13 -3.26
N GLN A 220 12.16 -8.92 -3.19
CA GLN A 220 12.79 -7.70 -3.71
C GLN A 220 12.46 -7.52 -5.20
N LEU A 221 12.56 -8.59 -6.00
CA LEU A 221 12.15 -8.57 -7.40
C LEU A 221 10.66 -8.20 -7.57
N ALA A 222 9.77 -8.80 -6.77
CA ALA A 222 8.34 -8.52 -6.81
C ALA A 222 8.04 -7.03 -6.57
N GLU A 223 8.67 -6.42 -5.58
CA GLU A 223 8.50 -5.00 -5.29
C GLU A 223 8.96 -4.10 -6.44
N TYR A 224 10.14 -4.36 -7.02
CA TYR A 224 10.60 -3.61 -8.19
C TYR A 224 9.71 -3.86 -9.41
N ALA A 225 9.19 -5.07 -9.60
CA ALA A 225 8.28 -5.38 -10.69
C ALA A 225 6.94 -4.64 -10.54
N ILE A 226 6.43 -4.48 -9.32
CA ILE A 226 5.28 -3.61 -9.03
C ILE A 226 5.55 -2.18 -9.45
N GLN A 227 6.71 -1.62 -9.04
CA GLN A 227 7.07 -0.26 -9.43
C GLN A 227 7.23 -0.14 -10.95
N TYR A 228 7.77 -1.15 -11.62
CA TYR A 228 7.83 -1.18 -13.08
C TYR A 228 6.44 -1.13 -13.74
N GLU A 229 5.47 -1.91 -13.26
CA GLU A 229 4.09 -1.87 -13.79
C GLU A 229 3.38 -0.55 -13.46
N LEU A 230 3.69 0.09 -12.33
CA LEU A 230 3.10 1.38 -11.92
C LEU A 230 3.60 2.55 -12.75
N TYR A 231 4.92 2.67 -12.92
CA TYR A 231 5.52 3.78 -13.67
C TYR A 231 5.46 3.53 -15.17
N GLY A 232 5.50 2.27 -15.59
CA GLY A 232 5.74 1.90 -16.98
C GLY A 232 7.22 2.06 -17.35
N ARG A 233 7.58 1.46 -18.48
CA ARG A 233 8.98 1.24 -18.92
C ARG A 233 9.87 2.49 -18.85
N LYS A 234 9.45 3.57 -19.51
CA LYS A 234 10.24 4.80 -19.66
C LYS A 234 10.44 5.49 -18.31
N ASP A 235 9.35 5.65 -17.57
CA ASP A 235 9.36 6.41 -16.33
C ASP A 235 10.04 5.63 -15.21
N PHE A 236 9.95 4.29 -15.21
CA PHE A 236 10.70 3.44 -14.30
C PHE A 236 12.23 3.57 -14.46
N ASP A 237 12.71 3.61 -15.71
CA ASP A 237 14.14 3.82 -16.01
C ASP A 237 14.65 5.22 -15.61
N GLN A 238 13.76 6.20 -15.48
CA GLN A 238 14.11 7.57 -15.07
C GLN A 238 13.93 7.81 -13.57
N ALA A 239 12.95 7.17 -12.95
CA ALA A 239 12.61 7.34 -11.54
C ALA A 239 13.58 6.61 -10.61
N PHE A 240 14.22 5.55 -11.10
CA PHE A 240 15.14 4.72 -10.34
C PHE A 240 16.51 4.66 -11.02
N THR A 241 17.56 4.78 -10.22
CA THR A 241 18.93 4.48 -10.65
C THR A 241 19.16 2.96 -10.67
N HIS A 242 20.23 2.50 -11.32
CA HIS A 242 20.58 1.07 -11.28
C HIS A 242 20.92 0.58 -9.86
N ALA A 243 21.56 1.42 -9.05
CA ALA A 243 21.98 1.04 -7.70
C ALA A 243 20.78 0.76 -6.78
N GLU A 244 19.68 1.45 -7.04
CA GLU A 244 18.42 1.33 -6.31
C GLU A 244 17.67 0.03 -6.56
N LEU A 245 17.98 -0.67 -7.66
CA LEU A 245 17.45 -2.00 -7.95
C LEU A 245 18.48 -3.04 -7.52
N SER A 246 18.44 -3.38 -6.24
CA SER A 246 19.37 -4.31 -5.62
C SER A 246 18.68 -5.63 -5.28
N LEU A 247 19.20 -6.73 -5.82
CA LEU A 247 18.77 -8.10 -5.48
C LEU A 247 19.88 -8.86 -4.74
N GLY A 248 19.57 -9.45 -3.60
CA GLY A 248 20.54 -10.20 -2.82
C GLY A 248 20.03 -10.64 -1.44
N ALA A 249 20.97 -11.02 -0.59
CA ALA A 249 20.72 -11.30 0.82
C ALA A 249 20.25 -10.02 1.55
N TRP A 250 19.38 -10.15 2.54
CA TRP A 250 18.82 -9.01 3.28
C TRP A 250 19.90 -8.10 3.87
N ASP A 251 20.87 -8.66 4.58
CA ASP A 251 22.00 -7.93 5.18
C ASP A 251 22.76 -7.08 4.14
N ILE A 252 22.98 -7.62 2.95
CA ILE A 252 23.69 -6.93 1.88
C ILE A 252 22.83 -5.83 1.23
N VAL A 253 21.54 -6.09 1.04
CA VAL A 253 20.62 -5.13 0.42
C VAL A 253 20.32 -3.96 1.37
N ASN A 254 20.25 -4.21 2.68
CA ASN A 254 20.04 -3.15 3.67
C ASN A 254 21.22 -2.16 3.73
N GLU A 255 22.43 -2.63 3.46
CA GLU A 255 23.64 -1.80 3.35
C GLU A 255 23.77 -1.09 1.99
N SER A 256 22.87 -1.32 1.04
CA SER A 256 22.98 -0.78 -0.32
C SER A 256 22.10 0.46 -0.55
N ASP A 257 22.18 1.02 -1.75
CA ASP A 257 21.32 2.11 -2.20
C ASP A 257 19.89 1.66 -2.56
N SER A 258 19.47 0.45 -2.20
CA SER A 258 18.16 -0.10 -2.55
C SER A 258 17.01 0.86 -2.21
N ALA A 259 16.10 1.03 -3.17
CA ALA A 259 14.89 1.84 -2.99
C ALA A 259 13.78 1.16 -2.17
N THR A 260 13.91 -0.14 -1.89
CA THR A 260 12.90 -0.88 -1.11
C THR A 260 13.41 -1.38 0.23
N HIS A 261 14.73 -1.51 0.42
CA HIS A 261 15.27 -1.95 1.72
C HIS A 261 16.59 -1.29 2.14
N GLY A 262 17.17 -0.41 1.31
CA GLY A 262 18.46 0.23 1.57
C GLY A 262 18.33 1.68 2.03
N THR A 263 19.36 2.47 1.75
CA THR A 263 19.45 3.89 2.15
C THR A 263 18.46 4.80 1.42
N HIS A 264 17.84 4.35 0.32
CA HIS A 264 16.89 5.11 -0.49
C HIS A 264 15.43 4.65 -0.36
N THR A 265 15.12 3.89 0.68
CA THR A 265 13.74 3.49 1.06
C THR A 265 12.83 4.69 1.32
N GLY A 266 13.40 5.81 1.79
CA GLY A 266 12.64 6.98 2.20
C GLY A 266 12.02 6.79 3.59
N LYS A 267 10.82 7.34 3.80
CA LYS A 267 10.11 7.18 5.08
C LYS A 267 9.54 5.76 5.17
N THR A 268 9.81 5.08 6.28
CA THR A 268 9.25 3.76 6.61
C THR A 268 8.32 3.89 7.83
N ILE A 269 7.38 2.94 7.95
CA ILE A 269 6.55 2.77 9.14
C ILE A 269 6.74 1.36 9.67
N GLU A 270 7.09 1.25 10.95
CA GLU A 270 7.03 0.00 11.70
C GLU A 270 5.58 -0.29 12.08
N ASP A 271 4.93 -1.18 11.33
CA ASP A 271 3.56 -1.62 11.59
C ASP A 271 3.44 -3.15 11.43
N PRO A 272 4.16 -3.94 12.24
CA PRO A 272 4.31 -5.38 12.03
C PRO A 272 3.01 -6.16 12.24
N GLU A 273 2.11 -5.66 13.10
CA GLU A 273 0.78 -6.24 13.34
C GLU A 273 -0.33 -5.52 12.56
N ALA A 274 0.02 -4.66 11.60
CA ALA A 274 -0.95 -3.95 10.76
C ALA A 274 -1.97 -3.08 11.54
N VAL A 275 -1.62 -2.56 12.72
CA VAL A 275 -2.51 -1.72 13.55
C VAL A 275 -2.81 -0.39 12.86
N GLU A 276 -1.78 0.29 12.32
CA GLU A 276 -2.00 1.55 11.60
C GLU A 276 -2.66 1.30 10.24
N SER A 277 -2.26 0.22 9.55
CA SER A 277 -2.88 -0.22 8.30
C SER A 277 -4.37 -0.55 8.50
N ALA A 278 -4.74 -1.22 9.59
CA ALA A 278 -6.12 -1.54 9.93
C ALA A 278 -6.97 -0.28 10.15
N LYS A 279 -6.39 0.80 10.72
CA LYS A 279 -7.11 2.07 10.83
C LYS A 279 -7.42 2.68 9.47
N MET A 280 -6.58 2.43 8.46
CA MET A 280 -6.78 2.89 7.08
C MET A 280 -7.82 2.05 6.33
N GLY A 281 -7.81 0.74 6.53
CA GLY A 281 -8.65 -0.24 5.83
C GLY A 281 -7.79 -1.38 5.27
N GLY A 282 -8.37 -2.54 5.02
CA GLY A 282 -7.63 -3.75 4.64
C GLY A 282 -6.84 -3.60 3.33
N LYS A 283 -7.26 -2.74 2.39
CA LYS A 283 -6.47 -2.49 1.18
C LYS A 283 -5.15 -1.75 1.47
N ALA A 284 -4.97 -1.15 2.64
CA ALA A 284 -3.68 -0.59 3.05
C ALA A 284 -2.60 -1.65 3.23
N LEU A 285 -2.99 -2.92 3.43
CA LEU A 285 -2.03 -4.02 3.53
C LEU A 285 -1.50 -4.48 2.16
N VAL A 286 -2.15 -4.11 1.05
CA VAL A 286 -1.76 -4.61 -0.27
C VAL A 286 -0.41 -4.03 -0.70
N GLY A 287 0.46 -4.91 -1.19
CA GLY A 287 1.84 -4.60 -1.56
C GLY A 287 2.81 -4.65 -0.38
N ARG A 288 2.32 -4.79 0.87
CA ARG A 288 3.20 -4.98 2.02
C ARG A 288 3.81 -6.37 1.99
N THR A 289 5.10 -6.42 2.26
CA THR A 289 5.83 -7.66 2.49
C THR A 289 5.79 -8.06 3.96
N GLY A 290 5.89 -9.35 4.22
CA GLY A 290 5.92 -9.89 5.57
C GLY A 290 6.49 -11.29 5.60
N TYR A 291 6.30 -11.92 6.75
CA TYR A 291 6.84 -13.23 7.04
C TYR A 291 5.89 -13.99 7.96
N LEU A 292 5.59 -15.24 7.58
CA LEU A 292 5.03 -16.25 8.47
C LEU A 292 6.16 -16.91 9.25
N GLY A 293 6.40 -16.44 10.48
CA GLY A 293 7.60 -16.76 11.23
C GLY A 293 7.40 -17.61 12.48
N ASN A 294 8.40 -18.46 12.76
CA ASN A 294 8.48 -19.25 13.99
C ASN A 294 8.56 -18.35 15.24
N LEU A 295 7.67 -18.59 16.20
CA LEU A 295 7.60 -17.84 17.46
C LEU A 295 8.55 -18.29 18.56
N TYR A 296 8.90 -19.58 18.65
CA TYR A 296 9.60 -20.15 19.81
C TYR A 296 11.04 -20.59 19.50
N GLY A 297 11.55 -20.25 18.31
CA GLY A 297 12.94 -20.46 17.89
C GLY A 297 13.24 -21.87 17.36
N GLU A 298 14.50 -22.09 16.98
CA GLU A 298 14.91 -23.22 16.14
C GLU A 298 14.63 -24.61 16.74
N LYS A 299 14.60 -24.74 18.07
CA LYS A 299 14.34 -26.03 18.75
C LYS A 299 12.95 -26.63 18.44
N PHE A 300 12.04 -25.82 17.92
CA PHE A 300 10.68 -26.22 17.53
C PHE A 300 10.56 -26.55 16.03
N LEU A 301 11.62 -26.34 15.23
CA LEU A 301 11.63 -26.63 13.80
C LEU A 301 11.78 -28.15 13.55
N ASP A 302 10.96 -28.68 12.65
CA ASP A 302 11.07 -30.04 12.12
C ASP A 302 11.83 -30.06 10.79
N ALA A 303 11.63 -29.03 9.97
CA ALA A 303 12.25 -28.78 8.69
C ALA A 303 12.91 -27.38 8.70
N PRO A 304 14.23 -27.29 8.95
CA PRO A 304 14.96 -26.02 9.02
C PRO A 304 14.87 -25.17 7.75
N ASP A 305 14.78 -25.81 6.58
CA ASP A 305 14.62 -25.14 5.29
C ASP A 305 13.22 -24.50 5.13
N ASP A 306 12.24 -24.86 5.97
CA ASP A 306 10.88 -24.30 6.00
C ASP A 306 10.61 -23.60 7.36
N ARG A 307 11.64 -22.94 7.91
CA ARG A 307 11.58 -22.23 9.22
C ARG A 307 10.57 -21.08 9.29
N GLY A 308 10.07 -20.68 8.13
CA GLY A 308 8.98 -19.76 7.92
C GLY A 308 8.99 -19.34 6.46
N GLU A 309 8.15 -18.37 6.12
CA GLU A 309 7.85 -18.10 4.73
C GLU A 309 7.69 -16.59 4.50
N ASN A 310 8.55 -16.06 3.62
CA ASN A 310 8.49 -14.68 3.17
C ASN A 310 7.34 -14.52 2.19
N LEU A 311 6.53 -13.48 2.36
CA LEU A 311 5.35 -13.25 1.55
C LEU A 311 5.14 -11.78 1.21
N MET A 312 4.33 -11.56 0.20
CA MET A 312 3.73 -10.25 -0.10
C MET A 312 2.21 -10.40 -0.14
N ILE A 313 1.50 -9.45 0.48
CA ILE A 313 0.04 -9.41 0.40
C ILE A 313 -0.36 -8.83 -0.96
N VAL A 314 -1.07 -9.62 -1.76
CA VAL A 314 -1.44 -9.23 -3.13
C VAL A 314 -2.89 -8.79 -3.25
N SER A 315 -3.78 -9.35 -2.41
CA SER A 315 -5.15 -8.90 -2.31
C SER A 315 -5.70 -9.14 -0.90
N VAL A 316 -6.65 -8.29 -0.54
CA VAL A 316 -7.47 -8.41 0.66
C VAL A 316 -8.87 -8.05 0.20
N ASP A 317 -9.79 -9.01 0.11
CA ASP A 317 -11.16 -8.72 -0.32
C ASP A 317 -11.94 -8.01 0.80
N HIS A 318 -13.11 -7.47 0.48
CA HIS A 318 -13.87 -6.60 1.37
C HIS A 318 -14.13 -7.20 2.76
N GLU A 319 -14.61 -8.45 2.86
CA GLU A 319 -14.93 -9.06 4.16
C GLU A 319 -13.66 -9.29 5.02
N ALA A 320 -12.56 -9.74 4.40
CA ALA A 320 -11.27 -9.82 5.10
C ALA A 320 -10.77 -8.45 5.56
N SER A 321 -10.97 -7.41 4.74
CA SER A 321 -10.67 -6.04 5.11
C SER A 321 -11.47 -5.60 6.34
N GLU A 322 -12.79 -5.79 6.34
CA GLU A 322 -13.64 -5.48 7.49
C GLU A 322 -13.22 -6.25 8.75
N SER A 323 -12.87 -7.52 8.61
CA SER A 323 -12.34 -8.34 9.71
C SER A 323 -11.06 -7.75 10.31
N ILE A 324 -10.10 -7.33 9.48
CA ILE A 324 -8.84 -6.69 9.95
C ILE A 324 -9.14 -5.38 10.68
N VAL A 325 -9.99 -4.52 10.09
CA VAL A 325 -10.39 -3.24 10.70
C VAL A 325 -11.04 -3.48 12.06
N LYS A 326 -11.99 -4.41 12.13
CA LYS A 326 -12.72 -4.76 13.35
C LYS A 326 -11.80 -5.36 14.42
N ALA A 327 -10.82 -6.18 14.02
CA ALA A 327 -9.83 -6.75 14.91
C ALA A 327 -8.77 -5.74 15.38
N GLY A 328 -8.66 -4.58 14.71
CA GLY A 328 -7.65 -3.57 15.00
C GLY A 328 -6.24 -3.98 14.60
N GLY A 329 -6.08 -4.93 13.68
CA GLY A 329 -4.79 -5.48 13.25
C GLY A 329 -4.76 -7.01 13.19
N LEU A 330 -3.54 -7.57 13.13
CA LEU A 330 -3.28 -8.99 12.92
C LEU A 330 -3.22 -9.83 14.20
N ALA A 331 -3.17 -9.20 15.38
CA ALA A 331 -2.97 -9.88 16.66
C ALA A 331 -4.03 -10.96 16.95
N LYS A 332 -5.31 -10.68 16.65
CA LYS A 332 -6.42 -11.65 16.78
C LYS A 332 -6.12 -12.93 15.98
N PHE A 333 -5.75 -12.78 14.72
CA PHE A 333 -5.55 -13.90 13.79
C PHE A 333 -4.27 -14.67 14.11
N ASN A 334 -3.23 -14.00 14.61
CA ASN A 334 -2.04 -14.64 15.14
C ASN A 334 -2.36 -15.49 16.39
N ALA A 335 -3.28 -15.04 17.25
CA ALA A 335 -3.76 -15.85 18.36
C ALA A 335 -4.58 -17.07 17.89
N GLU A 336 -5.40 -16.92 16.85
CA GLU A 336 -6.13 -18.03 16.20
C GLU A 336 -5.17 -19.03 15.54
N LEU A 337 -4.13 -18.57 14.85
CA LEU A 337 -3.06 -19.45 14.31
C LEU A 337 -2.36 -20.25 15.41
N LEU A 338 -2.14 -19.64 16.57
CA LEU A 338 -1.57 -20.35 17.72
C LEU A 338 -2.51 -21.46 18.24
N GLN A 339 -3.83 -21.26 18.14
CA GLN A 339 -4.80 -22.31 18.44
C GLN A 339 -4.76 -23.44 17.39
N VAL A 340 -4.73 -23.09 16.10
CA VAL A 340 -4.57 -24.05 15.01
C VAL A 340 -3.31 -24.90 15.19
N TRP A 341 -2.19 -24.28 15.55
CA TRP A 341 -0.95 -24.99 15.85
C TRP A 341 -1.10 -26.02 16.97
N LYS A 342 -1.76 -25.66 18.08
CA LYS A 342 -2.00 -26.58 19.21
C LYS A 342 -2.82 -27.80 18.77
N LEU A 343 -3.83 -27.57 17.94
CA LEU A 343 -4.68 -28.63 17.38
C LEU A 343 -3.90 -29.52 16.40
N ASN A 344 -3.11 -28.94 15.49
CA ASN A 344 -2.24 -29.68 14.58
C ASN A 344 -1.18 -30.51 15.32
N THR A 345 -0.64 -29.98 16.41
CA THR A 345 0.26 -30.72 17.30
C THR A 345 -0.45 -31.94 17.92
N GLN A 346 -1.72 -31.80 18.31
CA GLN A 346 -2.53 -32.90 18.84
C GLN A 346 -2.82 -33.95 17.77
N ILE A 347 -3.23 -33.53 16.57
CA ILE A 347 -3.42 -34.41 15.41
C ILE A 347 -2.16 -35.24 15.15
N LYS A 348 -0.99 -34.59 15.12
CA LYS A 348 0.27 -35.29 14.89
C LYS A 348 0.57 -36.35 15.96
N LYS A 349 0.34 -36.03 17.24
CA LYS A 349 0.53 -36.98 18.35
C LYS A 349 -0.40 -38.19 18.25
N ASP A 350 -1.68 -37.95 17.94
CA ASP A 350 -2.66 -39.03 17.77
C ASP A 350 -2.33 -39.89 16.52
N GLN A 351 -1.85 -39.27 15.44
CA GLN A 351 -1.40 -39.97 14.24
C GLN A 351 -0.17 -40.86 14.53
N ASP A 352 0.83 -40.35 15.23
CA ASP A 352 2.02 -41.13 15.61
C ASP A 352 1.66 -42.33 16.51
N TRP A 353 0.70 -42.14 17.42
CA TRP A 353 0.17 -43.23 18.24
C TRP A 353 -0.58 -44.27 17.39
N LEU A 354 -1.43 -43.81 16.46
CA LEU A 354 -2.21 -44.64 15.56
C LEU A 354 -1.29 -45.49 14.67
N ASP A 355 -0.29 -44.88 14.05
CA ASP A 355 0.71 -45.56 13.22
C ASP A 355 1.46 -46.63 14.02
N LYS A 356 1.86 -46.31 15.25
CA LYS A 356 2.52 -47.26 16.16
C LYS A 356 1.61 -48.43 16.54
N LYS A 357 0.31 -48.19 16.74
CA LYS A 357 -0.67 -49.23 17.07
C LYS A 357 -1.00 -50.12 15.87
N ASN A 358 -1.16 -49.53 14.69
CA ASN A 358 -1.41 -50.26 13.44
C ASN A 358 -0.25 -51.20 13.10
N ARG A 359 1.01 -50.78 13.30
CA ARG A 359 2.19 -51.66 13.15
C ARG A 359 2.19 -52.87 14.10
N LYS A 360 1.42 -52.81 15.19
CA LYS A 360 1.28 -53.89 16.18
C LYS A 360 -0.03 -54.70 16.02
N GLY A 361 -0.79 -54.45 14.95
CA GLY A 361 -2.01 -55.21 14.63
C GLY A 361 -3.24 -54.89 15.49
N GLY A 362 -3.32 -53.72 16.12
CA GLY A 362 -4.48 -53.31 16.92
C GLY A 362 -5.46 -52.43 16.15
N GLU A 363 -6.77 -52.63 16.32
CA GLU A 363 -7.81 -51.72 15.82
C GLU A 363 -7.80 -50.38 16.58
N ALA A 364 -7.99 -49.28 15.85
CA ALA A 364 -7.72 -47.94 16.36
C ALA A 364 -8.77 -46.88 15.98
N SER A 365 -10.01 -47.31 15.77
CA SER A 365 -11.16 -46.46 15.40
C SER A 365 -11.32 -45.22 16.30
N ALA A 366 -11.08 -45.34 17.61
CA ALA A 366 -11.18 -44.22 18.54
C ALA A 366 -10.12 -43.12 18.35
N ALA A 367 -8.90 -43.46 17.90
CA ALA A 367 -7.88 -42.43 17.60
C ALA A 367 -8.13 -41.75 16.26
N GLN A 368 -8.57 -42.53 15.27
CA GLN A 368 -9.02 -41.98 13.99
C GLN A 368 -10.17 -40.97 14.19
N ALA A 369 -11.17 -41.31 14.99
CA ALA A 369 -12.27 -40.41 15.32
C ALA A 369 -11.81 -39.13 16.05
N ARG A 370 -10.79 -39.21 16.94
CA ARG A 370 -10.21 -38.01 17.57
C ARG A 370 -9.49 -37.13 16.56
N ILE A 371 -8.69 -37.72 15.66
CA ILE A 371 -8.00 -36.98 14.60
C ILE A 371 -9.00 -36.23 13.74
N GLU A 372 -10.05 -36.90 13.28
CA GLU A 372 -11.12 -36.30 12.47
C GLU A 372 -11.84 -35.17 13.22
N ALA A 373 -12.18 -35.38 14.49
CA ALA A 373 -12.80 -34.34 15.32
C ALA A 373 -11.89 -33.13 15.53
N THR A 374 -10.59 -33.33 15.77
CA THR A 374 -9.62 -32.24 15.92
C THR A 374 -9.38 -31.51 14.59
N ALA A 375 -9.33 -32.23 13.47
CA ALA A 375 -9.21 -31.62 12.14
C ALA A 375 -10.45 -30.75 11.81
N ALA A 376 -11.65 -31.20 12.17
CA ALA A 376 -12.86 -30.39 12.02
C ALA A 376 -12.83 -29.09 12.87
N GLN A 377 -12.17 -29.11 14.04
CA GLN A 377 -11.96 -27.89 14.83
C GLN A 377 -11.01 -26.92 14.15
N VAL A 378 -9.91 -27.42 13.54
CA VAL A 378 -8.99 -26.59 12.75
C VAL A 378 -9.75 -25.92 11.60
N GLU A 379 -10.53 -26.69 10.85
CA GLU A 379 -11.36 -26.17 9.76
C GLU A 379 -12.39 -25.13 10.24
N SER A 380 -12.99 -25.35 11.42
CA SER A 380 -13.90 -24.37 12.01
C SER A 380 -13.22 -23.04 12.36
N ILE A 381 -11.95 -23.04 12.76
CA ILE A 381 -11.21 -21.79 13.02
C ILE A 381 -10.99 -21.06 11.70
N TYR A 382 -10.48 -21.75 10.67
CA TYR A 382 -10.27 -21.14 9.36
C TYR A 382 -11.56 -20.62 8.72
N ALA A 383 -12.68 -21.33 8.90
CA ALA A 383 -13.99 -20.92 8.38
C ALA A 383 -14.65 -19.80 9.21
N SER A 384 -14.15 -19.50 10.41
CA SER A 384 -14.77 -18.50 11.30
C SER A 384 -14.53 -17.06 10.87
N ASP A 385 -13.54 -16.81 10.00
CA ASP A 385 -13.17 -15.47 9.60
C ASP A 385 -12.70 -15.41 8.14
N ALA A 386 -13.21 -14.42 7.41
CA ALA A 386 -12.90 -14.19 6.00
C ALA A 386 -11.41 -13.94 5.76
N LEU A 387 -10.65 -13.43 6.74
CA LEU A 387 -9.21 -13.21 6.58
C LEU A 387 -8.49 -14.46 6.06
N PHE A 388 -8.80 -15.63 6.62
CA PHE A 388 -8.09 -16.87 6.27
C PHE A 388 -8.29 -17.28 4.82
N THR A 389 -9.44 -16.95 4.22
CA THR A 389 -9.82 -17.41 2.88
C THR A 389 -9.75 -16.31 1.81
N GLN A 390 -9.76 -15.04 2.21
CA GLN A 390 -9.82 -13.88 1.30
C GLN A 390 -8.60 -12.95 1.36
N LEU A 391 -7.66 -13.18 2.29
CA LEU A 391 -6.33 -12.58 2.19
C LEU A 391 -5.45 -13.48 1.32
N GLN A 392 -5.00 -12.96 0.19
CA GLN A 392 -4.10 -13.67 -0.74
C GLN A 392 -2.68 -13.16 -0.65
N THR A 393 -1.75 -14.10 -0.78
CA THR A 393 -0.31 -13.88 -0.68
C THR A 393 0.41 -14.41 -1.91
N TYR A 394 1.48 -13.71 -2.29
CA TYR A 394 2.51 -14.18 -3.19
C TYR A 394 3.71 -14.68 -2.40
N THR A 395 4.09 -15.93 -2.68
CA THR A 395 4.94 -16.72 -1.79
C THR A 395 5.61 -17.86 -2.56
N HIS A 396 6.80 -18.28 -2.17
CA HIS A 396 7.43 -19.49 -2.71
C HIS A 396 6.88 -20.75 -2.02
N PRO A 397 6.86 -21.94 -2.66
CA PRO A 397 7.11 -22.24 -4.07
C PRO A 397 5.91 -22.13 -4.99
N PHE A 398 4.93 -21.34 -4.60
CA PHE A 398 3.67 -21.34 -5.31
C PHE A 398 3.77 -20.54 -6.61
N LYS A 399 3.38 -21.20 -7.69
CA LYS A 399 3.13 -20.57 -8.99
C LYS A 399 1.76 -19.88 -9.05
N GLU A 400 1.06 -19.84 -7.93
CA GLU A 400 -0.27 -19.25 -7.81
C GLU A 400 -0.32 -18.44 -6.51
N PHE A 401 -1.19 -17.45 -6.45
CA PHE A 401 -1.53 -16.82 -5.19
C PHE A 401 -2.19 -17.84 -4.26
N LYS A 402 -1.89 -17.73 -2.97
CA LYS A 402 -2.45 -18.61 -1.94
C LYS A 402 -3.12 -17.79 -0.86
N THR A 403 -4.23 -18.30 -0.40
CA THR A 403 -4.92 -17.80 0.78
C THR A 403 -4.05 -17.95 2.02
N PHE A 404 -4.33 -17.15 3.04
CA PHE A 404 -3.63 -17.25 4.31
C PHE A 404 -3.81 -18.62 4.98
N LYS A 405 -4.99 -19.24 4.81
CA LYS A 405 -5.27 -20.62 5.17
C LYS A 405 -4.28 -21.58 4.51
N GLU A 406 -4.24 -21.63 3.17
CA GLU A 406 -3.40 -22.57 2.42
C GLU A 406 -1.91 -22.45 2.80
N GLN A 407 -1.44 -21.22 3.03
CA GLN A 407 -0.07 -20.97 3.48
C GLN A 407 0.22 -21.55 4.87
N SER A 408 -0.63 -21.23 5.84
CA SER A 408 -0.46 -21.70 7.22
C SER A 408 -0.60 -23.22 7.33
N GLU A 409 -1.53 -23.83 6.60
CA GLU A 409 -1.68 -25.30 6.54
C GLU A 409 -0.44 -25.99 5.99
N ARG A 410 0.14 -25.48 4.89
CA ARG A 410 1.40 -26.01 4.37
C ARG A 410 2.48 -25.97 5.46
N LEU A 411 2.66 -24.84 6.13
CA LEU A 411 3.70 -24.70 7.14
C LEU A 411 3.49 -25.66 8.31
N PHE A 412 2.26 -25.80 8.82
CA PHE A 412 1.97 -26.76 9.89
C PHE A 412 2.12 -28.23 9.44
N SER A 413 1.90 -28.54 8.16
CA SER A 413 2.15 -29.88 7.63
C SER A 413 3.65 -30.25 7.59
N LEU A 414 4.51 -29.25 7.33
CA LEU A 414 5.96 -29.43 7.26
C LEU A 414 6.62 -29.33 8.64
N ASN A 415 6.08 -28.49 9.52
CA ASN A 415 6.60 -28.20 10.85
C ASN A 415 5.51 -28.27 11.93
N PRO A 416 4.95 -29.45 12.22
CA PRO A 416 3.87 -29.60 13.19
C PRO A 416 4.26 -29.15 14.60
N ARG A 417 5.54 -29.11 14.96
CA ARG A 417 6.00 -28.59 16.28
C ARG A 417 6.22 -27.07 16.32
N THR A 418 6.14 -26.38 15.18
CA THR A 418 6.44 -24.94 15.08
C THR A 418 5.18 -24.09 15.11
N PRO A 419 5.03 -23.17 16.08
CA PRO A 419 4.03 -22.13 16.02
C PRO A 419 4.48 -21.00 15.11
N TYR A 420 3.56 -20.53 14.25
CA TYR A 420 3.79 -19.45 13.31
C TYR A 420 2.93 -18.22 13.61
N SER A 421 3.46 -17.04 13.30
CA SER A 421 2.73 -15.77 13.31
C SER A 421 2.99 -15.02 12.02
N LEU A 422 1.98 -14.30 11.53
CA LEU A 422 2.15 -13.36 10.45
C LEU A 422 2.63 -12.02 11.02
N LEU A 423 3.78 -11.56 10.56
CA LEU A 423 4.30 -10.23 10.84
C LEU A 423 4.65 -9.54 9.53
N LEU A 424 4.40 -8.25 9.46
CA LEU A 424 4.76 -7.43 8.31
C LEU A 424 6.13 -6.79 8.52
N TYR A 425 6.89 -6.68 7.44
CA TYR A 425 8.12 -5.88 7.45
C TYR A 425 7.78 -4.39 7.51
N GLU A 426 8.82 -3.58 7.73
CA GLU A 426 8.72 -2.13 7.62
C GLU A 426 8.10 -1.73 6.29
N ASP A 427 7.16 -0.80 6.37
CA ASP A 427 6.36 -0.44 5.22
C ASP A 427 7.07 0.60 4.34
N VAL A 428 7.83 0.10 3.38
CA VAL A 428 8.54 0.93 2.40
C VAL A 428 7.67 1.23 1.16
N VAL A 429 6.81 0.27 0.80
CA VAL A 429 5.94 0.34 -0.39
C VAL A 429 4.81 1.35 -0.22
N ASN A 430 4.38 1.64 1.03
CA ASN A 430 3.22 2.49 1.25
C ASN A 430 3.53 3.95 1.54
N GLU A 431 4.76 4.27 1.94
CA GLU A 431 5.14 5.62 2.35
C GLU A 431 6.23 6.20 1.44
N GLY A 432 7.46 5.71 1.54
CA GLY A 432 8.58 6.20 0.74
C GLY A 432 8.34 6.11 -0.77
N LEU A 433 7.86 4.95 -1.26
CA LEU A 433 7.57 4.78 -2.70
C LEU A 433 6.36 5.57 -3.18
N PHE A 434 5.38 5.84 -2.31
CA PHE A 434 4.24 6.72 -2.64
C PHE A 434 4.71 8.16 -2.85
N GLU A 435 5.47 8.72 -1.89
CA GLU A 435 5.98 10.09 -1.99
C GLU A 435 6.88 10.24 -3.22
N ARG A 436 7.73 9.25 -3.46
CA ARG A 436 8.58 9.20 -4.66
C ARG A 436 7.75 9.22 -5.94
N HIS A 437 6.71 8.39 -6.03
CA HIS A 437 5.83 8.34 -7.20
C HIS A 437 5.11 9.67 -7.42
N ALA A 438 4.52 10.25 -6.38
CA ALA A 438 3.87 11.55 -6.47
C ALA A 438 4.82 12.64 -6.96
N ASN A 439 5.99 12.76 -6.32
CA ASN A 439 7.00 13.76 -6.68
C ASN A 439 7.51 13.57 -8.11
N TYR A 440 7.77 12.32 -8.52
CA TYR A 440 8.22 12.00 -9.87
C TYR A 440 7.17 12.42 -10.90
N MET A 441 5.92 11.95 -10.77
CA MET A 441 4.86 12.20 -11.74
C MET A 441 4.54 13.69 -11.87
N ILE A 442 4.48 14.42 -10.76
CA ILE A 442 4.30 15.88 -10.76
C ILE A 442 5.48 16.55 -11.47
N SER A 443 6.73 16.16 -11.15
CA SER A 443 7.92 16.76 -11.78
C SER A 443 8.00 16.52 -13.29
N GLN A 444 7.57 15.35 -13.77
CA GLN A 444 7.56 15.05 -15.21
C GLN A 444 6.50 15.87 -15.94
N CYS A 445 5.32 16.03 -15.34
CA CYS A 445 4.31 16.94 -15.85
C CYS A 445 4.85 18.39 -15.92
N VAL A 446 5.55 18.85 -14.88
CA VAL A 446 6.13 20.20 -14.86
C VAL A 446 7.15 20.38 -15.99
N LYS A 447 8.02 19.38 -16.21
CA LYS A 447 8.99 19.39 -17.32
C LYS A 447 8.32 19.37 -18.71
N ALA A 448 7.17 18.71 -18.84
CA ALA A 448 6.41 18.65 -20.10
C ALA A 448 5.65 19.95 -20.39
N HIS A 449 5.36 20.74 -19.35
CA HIS A 449 4.60 22.00 -19.43
C HIS A 449 5.38 23.18 -18.82
N PRO A 450 6.61 23.48 -19.29
CA PRO A 450 7.39 24.56 -18.71
C PRO A 450 6.59 25.86 -18.76
N ALA A 451 6.55 26.60 -17.64
CA ALA A 451 5.85 27.88 -17.55
C ALA A 451 6.22 28.75 -18.76
N ALA A 452 5.21 29.36 -19.39
CA ALA A 452 5.45 30.24 -20.52
C ALA A 452 6.47 31.30 -20.08
N PRO A 453 7.56 31.53 -20.85
CA PRO A 453 8.57 32.49 -20.46
C PRO A 453 7.85 33.80 -20.20
N THR A 454 7.99 34.33 -18.97
CA THR A 454 7.45 35.62 -18.60
C THR A 454 7.90 36.58 -19.69
N ARG A 455 6.95 37.06 -20.49
CA ARG A 455 7.24 38.03 -21.53
C ARG A 455 7.71 39.25 -20.75
N ILE A 456 9.02 39.39 -20.57
CA ILE A 456 9.61 40.65 -20.13
C ILE A 456 9.13 41.61 -21.19
N LEU A 457 8.10 42.39 -20.85
CA LEU A 457 7.75 43.57 -21.61
C LEU A 457 9.05 44.34 -21.65
N ARG A 458 9.75 44.27 -22.80
CA ARG A 458 10.80 45.22 -23.09
C ARG A 458 10.16 46.57 -22.78
N PRO A 459 10.71 47.38 -21.86
CA PRO A 459 10.22 48.73 -21.72
C PRO A 459 10.20 49.30 -23.13
N ASP A 460 9.05 49.82 -23.55
CA ASP A 460 8.92 50.49 -24.84
C ASP A 460 10.13 51.42 -24.98
N PRO A 461 10.77 51.51 -26.15
CA PRO A 461 11.84 52.46 -26.35
C PRO A 461 11.30 53.83 -25.97
N VAL A 462 11.72 54.32 -24.81
CA VAL A 462 11.46 55.68 -24.36
C VAL A 462 11.87 56.54 -25.53
N ALA A 463 10.89 57.24 -26.11
CA ALA A 463 11.13 58.21 -27.15
C ALA A 463 12.30 59.08 -26.68
N THR A 464 13.41 59.02 -27.41
CA THR A 464 14.61 59.82 -27.18
C THR A 464 14.21 61.29 -27.21
N LEU A 465 13.88 61.84 -26.05
CA LEU A 465 13.99 63.27 -25.83
C LEU A 465 15.48 63.59 -25.74
N ALA A 466 15.89 64.51 -26.61
CA ALA A 466 17.26 64.98 -26.73
C ALA A 466 17.86 65.35 -25.35
N PRO A 467 19.13 65.02 -25.09
CA PRO A 467 19.76 65.36 -23.82
C PRO A 467 20.00 66.88 -23.76
N VAL A 468 19.22 67.57 -22.92
CA VAL A 468 19.63 68.85 -22.34
C VAL A 468 20.60 68.50 -21.22
N ALA A 469 21.88 68.82 -21.41
CA ALA A 469 22.92 68.63 -20.42
C ALA A 469 22.78 69.65 -19.28
N PRO A 470 22.65 69.23 -18.01
CA PRO A 470 23.04 70.07 -16.88
C PRO A 470 24.46 69.67 -16.46
N GLN A 471 25.38 70.64 -16.54
CA GLN A 471 26.68 70.52 -15.91
C GLN A 471 26.51 70.54 -14.39
N LEU A 472 26.86 69.42 -13.74
CA LEU A 472 27.03 69.37 -12.29
C LEU A 472 28.41 68.79 -11.98
N LYS A 473 29.24 69.65 -11.37
CA LYS A 473 30.56 69.36 -10.83
C LYS A 473 30.49 68.22 -9.81
N VAL A 474 31.39 67.25 -9.96
CA VAL A 474 31.66 66.21 -8.97
C VAL A 474 32.95 66.59 -8.23
N GLU A 475 32.86 66.72 -6.91
CA GLU A 475 34.02 66.63 -6.01
C GLU A 475 34.20 65.18 -5.54
N PRO A 476 35.45 64.68 -5.41
CA PRO A 476 35.70 63.28 -5.05
C PRO A 476 35.86 63.10 -3.53
N GLY A 477 35.15 62.12 -2.95
CA GLY A 477 35.26 61.81 -1.53
C GLY A 477 34.82 60.40 -1.14
N VAL A 478 35.82 59.53 -1.02
CA VAL A 478 36.02 58.46 -0.01
C VAL A 478 35.02 57.29 0.08
N ILE A 479 35.60 56.11 -0.16
CA ILE A 479 35.08 54.76 0.05
C ILE A 479 35.07 54.43 1.55
N ALA A 480 33.96 53.89 2.07
CA ALA A 480 33.96 53.11 3.31
C ALA A 480 32.88 52.01 3.26
N ALA A 481 33.31 50.77 3.43
CA ALA A 481 32.47 49.58 3.56
C ALA A 481 31.94 49.41 4.99
N PRO A 482 30.75 48.82 5.21
CA PRO A 482 30.36 48.31 6.52
C PRO A 482 30.45 46.77 6.61
N VAL A 483 31.43 46.36 7.41
CA VAL A 483 31.46 45.30 8.43
C VAL A 483 30.20 44.42 8.59
N LEU A 484 30.39 43.11 8.36
CA LEU A 484 29.52 42.02 8.84
C LEU A 484 29.57 41.91 10.37
N LYS A 485 28.40 41.94 11.02
CA LYS A 485 28.24 41.51 12.43
C LYS A 485 27.52 40.17 12.47
N THR A 486 28.23 39.17 12.98
CA THR A 486 27.72 37.89 13.49
C THR A 486 26.80 38.12 14.69
N VAL A 487 25.65 37.46 14.71
CA VAL A 487 24.71 37.43 15.84
C VAL A 487 24.87 36.08 16.55
N GLU A 488 25.26 36.14 17.83
CA GLU A 488 25.26 35.02 18.77
C GLU A 488 23.81 34.66 19.17
N ILE A 489 23.51 33.37 19.18
CA ILE A 489 22.24 32.81 19.67
C ILE A 489 22.45 32.35 21.12
N ALA A 490 21.65 32.89 22.04
CA ALA A 490 21.63 32.51 23.46
C ALA A 490 20.82 31.22 23.70
N PRO A 491 21.17 30.40 24.72
CA PRO A 491 20.49 29.14 25.02
C PRO A 491 19.19 29.33 25.82
N LEU A 492 18.21 28.46 25.54
CA LEU A 492 16.93 28.35 26.25
C LEU A 492 17.10 27.66 27.62
N PRO A 493 16.39 28.11 28.68
CA PRO A 493 16.42 27.45 29.97
C PRO A 493 15.41 26.28 30.07
N SER A 494 15.89 25.24 30.76
CA SER A 494 15.19 24.05 31.22
C SER A 494 14.41 24.31 32.52
N SER A 495 13.13 23.91 32.57
CA SER A 495 12.47 23.40 33.79
C SER A 495 11.05 22.91 33.48
N VAL A 496 10.81 21.60 33.61
CA VAL A 496 9.47 21.00 33.69
C VAL A 496 9.27 20.58 35.14
N ASN A 497 8.21 21.08 35.77
CA ASN A 497 7.78 20.67 37.12
C ASN A 497 7.00 19.35 37.03
N GLU A 498 7.40 18.37 37.82
CA GLU A 498 6.62 17.16 38.14
C GLU A 498 5.43 17.52 39.07
N PRO A 499 4.25 16.90 38.89
CA PRO A 499 3.20 16.91 39.90
C PRO A 499 3.25 15.67 40.82
N ASP A 500 2.95 15.91 42.10
CA ASP A 500 2.90 14.98 43.23
C ASP A 500 1.90 13.80 43.08
N PRO A 501 2.09 12.69 43.83
CA PRO A 501 1.36 11.43 43.65
C PRO A 501 -0.04 11.42 44.28
N ILE A 502 -0.97 10.74 43.59
CA ILE A 502 -2.34 10.44 44.02
C ILE A 502 -2.35 9.24 44.99
N PRO A 503 -3.25 9.17 45.99
CA PRO A 503 -3.22 8.13 47.03
C PRO A 503 -3.59 6.74 46.52
N GLN A 504 -3.00 5.71 47.12
CA GLN A 504 -3.28 4.30 46.86
C GLN A 504 -4.68 3.91 47.36
N GLU A 505 -5.51 3.37 46.46
CA GLU A 505 -6.71 2.60 46.79
C GLU A 505 -6.40 1.10 46.84
N GLU A 506 -6.98 0.43 47.82
CA GLU A 506 -6.87 -1.00 48.14
C GLU A 506 -7.25 -1.92 46.98
N SER A 507 -6.44 -2.96 46.81
CA SER A 507 -6.51 -3.98 45.76
C SER A 507 -7.74 -4.89 45.88
N ALA A 508 -8.58 -4.89 44.85
CA ALA A 508 -9.45 -6.03 44.53
C ALA A 508 -8.68 -7.02 43.64
N GLU A 509 -8.81 -8.32 43.91
CA GLU A 509 -8.23 -9.39 43.09
C GLU A 509 -8.74 -9.29 41.63
N PRO A 510 -7.85 -9.36 40.62
CA PRO A 510 -8.25 -9.26 39.23
C PRO A 510 -9.08 -10.47 38.81
N SER A 511 -10.14 -10.22 38.03
CA SER A 511 -10.98 -11.28 37.50
C SER A 511 -10.16 -12.23 36.61
N ALA A 512 -10.63 -13.47 36.44
CA ALA A 512 -9.98 -14.46 35.56
C ALA A 512 -9.81 -13.99 34.10
N ILE A 513 -10.61 -13.00 33.67
CA ILE A 513 -10.53 -12.38 32.33
C ILE A 513 -9.37 -11.36 32.26
N ASP A 514 -9.12 -10.60 33.33
CA ASP A 514 -8.01 -9.65 33.41
C ASP A 514 -6.66 -10.39 33.46
N SER A 515 -6.63 -11.54 34.15
CA SER A 515 -5.46 -12.42 34.22
C SER A 515 -5.14 -13.06 32.86
N ALA A 516 -6.16 -13.46 32.09
CA ALA A 516 -5.97 -13.98 30.73
C ALA A 516 -5.50 -12.90 29.75
N THR A 517 -6.03 -11.68 29.88
CA THR A 517 -5.66 -10.53 29.04
C THR A 517 -4.23 -10.07 29.34
N GLN A 518 -3.80 -10.06 30.60
CA GLN A 518 -2.41 -9.79 30.99
C GLN A 518 -1.44 -10.91 30.56
N ALA A 519 -1.86 -12.18 30.60
CA ALA A 519 -1.04 -13.30 30.12
C ALA A 519 -0.83 -13.24 28.59
N VAL A 520 -1.86 -12.84 27.83
CA VAL A 520 -1.76 -12.61 26.38
C VAL A 520 -0.91 -11.39 26.08
N SER A 521 -1.11 -10.26 26.79
CA SER A 521 -0.32 -9.05 26.62
C SER A 521 1.17 -9.25 26.94
N SER A 522 1.50 -10.00 27.99
CA SER A 522 2.90 -10.32 28.34
C SER A 522 3.55 -11.30 27.34
N SER A 523 2.77 -12.25 26.81
CA SER A 523 3.22 -13.14 25.74
C SER A 523 3.46 -12.36 24.44
N LEU A 524 2.58 -11.42 24.09
CA LEU A 524 2.71 -10.53 22.94
C LEU A 524 3.90 -9.56 23.09
N LYS A 525 4.13 -9.02 24.29
CA LYS A 525 5.32 -8.21 24.57
C LYS A 525 6.61 -9.02 24.40
N THR A 526 6.62 -10.27 24.87
CA THR A 526 7.76 -11.18 24.67
C THR A 526 7.97 -11.53 23.20
N LEU A 527 6.89 -11.67 22.43
CA LEU A 527 6.92 -11.87 20.98
C LEU A 527 7.43 -10.64 20.23
N ASN A 528 7.01 -9.44 20.61
CA ASN A 528 7.53 -8.19 20.06
C ASN A 528 9.00 -7.98 20.43
N ASP A 529 9.41 -8.26 21.67
CA ASP A 529 10.80 -8.17 22.11
C ASP A 529 11.70 -9.22 21.39
N TYR A 530 11.14 -10.40 21.09
CA TYR A 530 11.82 -11.45 20.32
C TYR A 530 11.88 -11.13 18.81
N ALA A 531 10.78 -10.64 18.22
CA ALA A 531 10.72 -10.22 16.83
C ALA A 531 11.61 -9.00 16.58
N ALA A 532 11.60 -8.00 17.48
CA ALA A 532 12.54 -6.89 17.46
C ALA A 532 13.98 -7.36 17.70
N GLY A 533 14.19 -8.40 18.51
CA GLY A 533 15.50 -9.01 18.75
C GLY A 533 16.03 -9.85 17.59
N ILE A 534 15.16 -10.45 16.78
CA ILE A 534 15.48 -11.07 15.49
C ILE A 534 15.72 -9.98 14.46
N ALA A 535 14.85 -8.97 14.41
CA ALA A 535 14.98 -7.88 13.47
C ALA A 535 16.32 -7.15 13.69
N LYS A 536 16.64 -6.80 14.93
CA LYS A 536 17.92 -6.20 15.30
C LYS A 536 19.15 -7.11 15.11
N ARG A 537 18.97 -8.44 14.96
CA ARG A 537 20.06 -9.39 14.70
C ARG A 537 20.25 -9.73 13.22
N TYR A 538 19.24 -9.50 12.39
CA TYR A 538 19.28 -9.75 10.95
C TYR A 538 19.25 -8.46 10.11
N PHE A 539 18.89 -7.31 10.69
CA PHE A 539 18.79 -6.00 10.04
C PHE A 539 19.71 -4.94 10.70
N LYS A 540 20.82 -5.35 11.33
CA LYS A 540 21.92 -4.44 11.74
C LYS A 540 23.27 -4.93 11.25
#